data_AF-A0A0G0R1B2-F1
#
_entry.id   AF-A0A0G0R1B2-F1
#
_cell.length_a   1.000
_cell.length_b   1.000
_cell.length_c   1.000
_cell.angle_alpha   90.00
_cell.angle_beta   90.00
_cell.angle_gamma   90.00
#
_symmetry.space_group_name_H-M   'P 1'
#
loop_
_entity.id
_entity.type
_entity.pdbx_description
1 polymer ?
#
loop_
_entity_poly.entity_id
_entity_poly.type
_entity_poly.pdbx_seq_one_letter_code
_entity_poly.pdbx_strand_id
1 'polypeptide(L)'
;MKIKDLLKIERPREKLEKYGVKKLTEFELLAILLGSGIEGLNVIQLSKKILDTIQKIGIKKIKEFICWPKELLLSIKKDISQ
;
A
#
# COMPACT_ATOMS: atom_id res chain seq x y z
N MET A 1 6.46 -10.46 15.27
CA MET A 1 5.95 -11.56 14.40
C MET A 1 6.51 -11.37 13.00
N LYS A 2 7.16 -12.40 12.44
CA LYS A 2 7.64 -12.39 11.05
C LYS A 2 6.49 -12.81 10.15
N ILE A 3 6.43 -12.29 8.92
CA ILE A 3 5.35 -12.64 7.96
C ILE A 3 5.40 -14.13 7.58
N LYS A 4 6.57 -14.76 7.68
CA LYS A 4 6.73 -16.21 7.48
C LYS A 4 5.96 -17.03 8.51
N ASP A 5 5.64 -16.46 9.67
CA ASP A 5 4.90 -17.11 10.75
C ASP A 5 3.38 -17.12 10.48
N LEU A 6 2.90 -16.33 9.51
CA LEU A 6 1.52 -16.40 9.04
C LEU A 6 1.28 -17.68 8.25
N LEU A 7 0.09 -18.26 8.42
CA LEU A 7 -0.38 -19.33 7.53
C LEU A 7 -0.26 -18.85 6.09
N LYS A 8 0.20 -19.73 5.19
CA LYS A 8 0.41 -19.38 3.77
C LYS A 8 -0.81 -18.67 3.17
N ILE A 9 -2.00 -19.11 3.54
CA ILE A 9 -3.27 -18.58 3.03
C ILE A 9 -3.62 -17.16 3.51
N GLU A 10 -3.01 -16.72 4.61
CA GLU A 10 -3.23 -15.39 5.20
C GLU A 10 -2.16 -14.39 4.74
N ARG A 11 -1.10 -14.86 4.08
CA ARG A 11 -0.08 -13.97 3.56
C ARG A 11 -0.65 -13.18 2.38
N PRO A 12 -0.36 -11.86 2.29
CA PRO A 12 -1.05 -10.99 1.32
C PRO A 12 -0.95 -11.46 -0.14
N ARG A 13 0.22 -11.95 -0.59
CA ARG A 13 0.42 -12.37 -1.98
C ARG A 13 -0.32 -13.67 -2.30
N GLU A 14 -0.20 -14.66 -1.43
CA GLU A 14 -0.87 -15.94 -1.57
C GLU A 14 -2.40 -15.82 -1.42
N LYS A 15 -2.87 -14.93 -0.53
CA LYS A 15 -4.28 -14.57 -0.39
C LYS A 15 -4.81 -13.90 -1.67
N LEU A 16 -4.02 -13.00 -2.28
CA LEU A 16 -4.33 -12.37 -3.55
C LEU A 16 -4.45 -13.41 -4.68
N GLU A 17 -3.49 -14.34 -4.79
CA GLU A 17 -3.54 -15.41 -5.80
C GLU A 17 -4.77 -16.31 -5.63
N LYS A 18 -5.10 -16.69 -4.38
CA LYS A 18 -6.18 -17.65 -4.12
C LYS A 18 -7.58 -17.04 -4.21
N TYR A 19 -7.75 -15.81 -3.76
CA TYR A 19 -9.08 -15.21 -3.57
C TYR A 19 -9.32 -13.93 -4.36
N GLY A 20 -8.29 -13.38 -4.99
CA GLY A 20 -8.35 -12.12 -5.72
C GLY A 20 -8.36 -10.88 -4.83
N VAL A 21 -8.26 -9.72 -5.48
CA VAL A 21 -8.10 -8.40 -4.83
C VAL A 21 -9.25 -8.05 -3.87
N LYS A 22 -10.48 -8.53 -4.13
CA LYS A 22 -11.67 -8.23 -3.33
C LYS A 22 -11.61 -8.79 -1.90
N LYS A 23 -10.70 -9.74 -1.62
CA LYS A 23 -10.48 -10.29 -0.27
C LYS A 23 -9.32 -9.65 0.47
N LEU A 24 -8.57 -8.75 -0.16
CA LEU A 24 -7.51 -8.00 0.50
C LEU A 24 -8.08 -6.81 1.26
N THR A 25 -7.50 -6.52 2.42
CA THR A 25 -7.66 -5.23 3.07
C THR A 25 -6.77 -4.18 2.41
N GLU A 26 -7.05 -2.90 2.63
CA GLU A 26 -6.24 -1.80 2.09
C GLU A 26 -4.76 -1.90 2.51
N PHE A 27 -4.49 -2.29 3.77
CA PHE A 27 -3.12 -2.46 4.25
C PHE A 27 -2.44 -3.71 3.66
N GLU A 28 -3.20 -4.76 3.32
CA GLU A 28 -2.64 -5.93 2.63
C GLU A 28 -2.27 -5.59 1.19
N LEU A 29 -3.13 -4.84 0.50
CA LEU A 29 -2.85 -4.35 -0.84
C LEU A 29 -1.59 -3.47 -0.85
N LEU A 30 -1.51 -2.52 0.08
CA LEU A 30 -0.32 -1.67 0.23
C LEU A 30 0.92 -2.50 0.59
N ALA A 31 0.77 -3.52 1.43
CA ALA A 31 1.89 -4.39 1.78
C ALA A 31 2.43 -5.18 0.58
N ILE A 32 1.55 -5.60 -0.33
CA ILE A 32 1.94 -6.26 -1.58
C ILE A 32 2.74 -5.28 -2.47
N LEU A 33 2.25 -4.04 -2.61
CA LEU A 33 2.89 -3.00 -3.41
C LEU A 33 4.28 -2.63 -2.87
N LEU A 34 4.41 -2.48 -1.55
CA LEU A 34 5.70 -2.19 -0.92
C LEU A 34 6.68 -3.36 -1.02
N GLY A 35 6.17 -4.59 -1.00
CA GLY A 35 6.94 -5.83 -1.17
C GLY A 35 7.87 -6.20 -0.02
N SER A 36 8.38 -5.23 0.74
CA SER A 36 9.27 -5.41 1.89
C SER A 36 9.02 -4.37 2.98
N GLY A 37 9.40 -4.73 4.20
CA GLY A 37 9.39 -3.82 5.34
C GLY A 37 10.70 -3.05 5.43
N ILE A 38 10.84 -2.26 6.49
CA ILE A 38 12.08 -1.58 6.84
C ILE A 38 12.66 -2.19 8.13
N GLU A 39 13.87 -1.79 8.49
CA GLU A 39 14.45 -2.22 9.77
C GLU A 39 13.52 -1.89 10.94
N GLY A 40 13.25 -2.88 11.79
CA GLY A 40 12.34 -2.75 12.93
C GLY A 40 10.83 -2.81 12.62
N LEU A 41 10.40 -2.78 11.34
CA LEU A 41 8.98 -2.86 10.96
C LEU A 41 8.74 -3.79 9.78
N ASN A 42 7.93 -4.84 9.99
CA ASN A 42 7.52 -5.70 8.87
C ASN A 42 6.58 -4.94 7.91
N VAL A 43 6.44 -5.43 6.67
CA VAL A 43 5.68 -4.70 5.64
C VAL A 43 4.20 -4.51 5.99
N ILE A 44 3.58 -5.41 6.77
CA ILE A 44 2.19 -5.27 7.22
C ILE A 44 2.09 -4.14 8.24
N GLN A 45 2.98 -4.09 9.22
CA GLN A 45 3.04 -3.02 10.22
C GLN A 45 3.33 -1.67 9.56
N LEU A 46 4.27 -1.64 8.63
CA LEU A 46 4.61 -0.45 7.86
C LEU A 46 3.38 0.06 7.08
N SER A 47 2.68 -0.83 6.38
CA SER A 47 1.49 -0.48 5.60
C SER A 47 0.38 0.10 6.48
N LYS A 48 0.12 -0.51 7.65
CA LYS A 48 -0.84 0.03 8.62
C LYS A 48 -0.45 1.42 9.11
N LYS A 49 0.84 1.62 9.43
CA LYS A 49 1.36 2.92 9.91
C LYS A 49 1.25 4.00 8.83
N ILE A 50 1.53 3.67 7.58
CA ILE A 50 1.38 4.58 6.44
C ILE A 50 -0.10 4.99 6.30
N LEU A 51 -1.03 4.04 6.30
CA LEU A 51 -2.46 4.35 6.19
C LEU A 51 -2.98 5.19 7.35
N ASP A 52 -2.60 4.88 8.59
CA ASP A 52 -2.94 5.69 9.77
C ASP A 52 -2.40 7.12 9.65
N THR A 53 -1.16 7.27 9.17
CA THR A 53 -0.55 8.58 8.92
C THR A 53 -1.31 9.36 7.85
N ILE A 54 -1.69 8.70 6.74
CA ILE A 54 -2.48 9.30 5.67
C ILE A 54 -3.84 9.77 6.19
N GLN A 55 -4.51 8.97 7.03
CA GLN A 55 -5.81 9.32 7.61
C GLN A 55 -5.69 10.53 8.56
N LYS A 56 -4.65 10.59 9.40
CA LYS A 56 -4.42 11.69 10.34
C LYS A 56 -4.05 13.01 9.66
N ILE A 57 -3.15 12.96 8.67
CA ILE A 57 -2.65 14.16 7.99
C ILE A 57 -3.63 14.62 6.89
N GLY A 58 -4.34 13.67 6.28
CA GLY A 58 -5.18 13.88 5.12
C GLY A 58 -4.38 13.85 3.81
N ILE A 59 -4.97 13.25 2.76
CA ILE A 59 -4.36 13.09 1.43
C ILE A 59 -3.97 14.44 0.80
N LYS A 60 -4.70 15.52 1.14
CA LYS A 60 -4.46 16.88 0.60
C LYS A 60 -3.05 17.39 0.94
N LYS A 61 -2.62 17.20 2.19
CA LYS A 61 -1.28 17.61 2.64
C LYS A 61 -0.19 16.76 1.99
N ILE A 62 -0.43 15.47 1.78
CA ILE A 62 0.57 14.58 1.17
C ILE A 62 0.87 14.98 -0.27
N LYS A 63 -0.13 15.43 -1.03
CA LYS A 63 0.08 15.97 -2.39
C LYS A 63 1.03 17.17 -2.42
N GLU A 64 1.14 17.92 -1.32
CA GLU A 64 2.05 19.05 -1.20
C GLU A 64 3.49 18.59 -0.90
N PHE A 65 3.67 17.44 -0.25
CA PHE A 65 4.98 16.87 0.07
C PHE A 65 5.58 16.04 -1.05
N ILE A 66 4.76 15.39 -1.89
CA ILE A 66 5.27 14.63 -3.02
C ILE A 66 5.46 15.60 -4.19
N CYS A 67 6.71 16.03 -4.41
CA CYS A 67 7.12 16.80 -5.57
C CYS A 67 6.94 15.94 -6.83
N TRP A 68 5.74 15.96 -7.41
CA TRP A 68 5.48 15.37 -8.70
C TRP A 68 5.84 16.38 -9.80
N PRO A 69 6.62 15.98 -10.81
CA PRO A 69 6.73 16.73 -12.05
C PRO A 69 5.33 16.97 -12.60
N LYS A 70 5.01 18.22 -12.98
CA LYS A 70 3.67 18.60 -13.46
C LYS A 70 3.26 17.78 -14.69
N GLU A 71 4.25 17.35 -15.46
CA GLU A 71 4.14 16.54 -16.66
C GLU A 71 3.61 15.13 -16.35
N LEU A 72 4.11 14.53 -15.26
CA LEU A 72 3.71 13.18 -14.82
C LEU A 72 2.27 13.17 -14.28
N LEU A 73 1.87 14.24 -13.58
CA LEU A 73 0.49 14.42 -13.11
C LEU A 73 -0.52 14.54 -14.25
N LEU A 74 -0.14 15.16 -15.37
CA LEU A 74 -1.02 15.34 -16.52
C LEU A 74 -1.24 14.02 -17.26
N SER A 75 -0.22 13.16 -17.33
CA SER A 75 -0.33 11.83 -17.93
C SER A 75 -1.23 10.91 -17.11
N ILE A 76 -1.02 10.84 -15.79
CA ILE A 76 -1.83 9.95 -14.93
C ILE A 76 -3.30 10.38 -14.86
N LYS A 77 -3.58 11.69 -14.89
CA LYS A 77 -4.98 12.18 -14.93
C LYS A 77 -5.72 11.78 -16.21
N LYS A 78 -5.02 11.59 -17.33
CA LYS A 78 -5.61 11.06 -18.57
C LYS A 78 -5.94 9.58 -18.44
N ASP A 79 -5.06 8.80 -17.82
CA ASP A 79 -5.23 7.34 -17.68
C ASP A 79 -6.31 6.93 -16.69
N ILE A 80 -6.60 7.77 -15.67
CA ILE A 80 -7.65 7.49 -14.67
C ILE A 80 -9.04 7.98 -15.13
N SER A 81 -9.10 8.82 -16.17
CA SER A 81 -10.36 9.36 -16.72
C SER A 81 -10.86 8.61 -17.96
N GLN A 82 -10.20 7.52 -18.37
CA GLN A 82 -10.71 6.54 -19.32
C GLN A 82 -11.22 5.31 -18.59
#